data_AF-A0A943PS24-F1
#
_entry.id   AF-A0A943PS24-F1
#
_cell.length_a   1.000
_cell.length_b   1.000
_cell.length_c   1.000
_cell.angle_alpha   90.00
_cell.angle_beta   90.00
_cell.angle_gamma   90.00
#
_symmetry.space_group_name_H-M   'P 1'
#
loop_
_entity.id
_entity.type
_entity.pdbx_description
1 polymer ?
#
loop_
_entity_poly.entity_id
_entity_poly.type
_entity_poly.pdbx_seq_one_letter_code
_entity_poly.pdbx_strand_id
1 'polypeptide(L)'
;MKKKMDIILITIFVVLVLIGAYMFLIKPEQKSDETDAIKFSQEYNLEDKENVFVYKTSEEIIKILENGTGVVYLGFPECPWCMEYVKHLNKTAKENNVSKIYYKNILNERKENTQEYQKIVGLLSDYLQYDEEGNKRVYVPAVIVVNNGVIVGFDDETAWDTKGFKTPAEYWKERDLDDFKTKLKVMFSKITSNTCKQGCN
;
A
#
# COMPACT_ATOMS: atom_id res chain seq x y z
N MET A 1 -21.23 -61.85 -27.47
CA MET A 1 -20.67 -61.28 -26.23
C MET A 1 -19.43 -60.41 -26.49
N LYS A 2 -18.42 -60.89 -27.23
CA LYS A 2 -17.23 -60.09 -27.66
C LYS A 2 -17.55 -58.71 -28.25
N LYS A 3 -18.37 -58.63 -29.31
CA LYS A 3 -18.75 -57.34 -29.96
C LYS A 3 -19.38 -56.30 -29.03
N LYS A 4 -20.15 -56.72 -28.01
CA LYS A 4 -20.75 -55.78 -27.03
C LYS A 4 -19.70 -55.23 -26.06
N MET A 5 -18.70 -56.04 -25.71
CA MET A 5 -17.57 -55.65 -24.87
C MET A 5 -16.62 -54.71 -25.61
N ASP A 6 -16.39 -54.95 -26.91
CA ASP A 6 -15.58 -54.08 -27.76
C ASP A 6 -16.21 -52.67 -27.93
N ILE A 7 -17.54 -52.60 -28.08
CA ILE A 7 -18.27 -51.31 -28.16
C ILE A 7 -18.19 -50.52 -26.85
N ILE A 8 -18.28 -51.19 -25.70
CA ILE A 8 -18.16 -50.55 -24.38
C ILE A 8 -16.76 -49.94 -24.19
N LEU A 9 -15.71 -50.67 -24.57
CA LEU A 9 -14.32 -50.21 -24.46
C LEU A 9 -14.04 -48.98 -25.34
N ILE A 10 -14.55 -48.97 -26.59
CA ILE A 10 -14.42 -47.82 -27.49
C ILE A 10 -15.13 -46.59 -26.91
N THR A 11 -16.31 -46.78 -26.33
CA THR A 11 -17.10 -45.68 -25.77
C THR A 11 -16.38 -45.04 -24.57
N ILE A 12 -15.79 -45.85 -23.68
CA ILE A 12 -14.99 -45.37 -22.55
C ILE A 12 -13.76 -44.60 -23.04
N PHE A 13 -13.09 -45.10 -24.07
CA PHE A 13 -11.92 -44.44 -24.64
C PHE A 13 -12.26 -43.06 -25.21
N VAL A 14 -13.37 -42.94 -25.95
CA VAL A 14 -13.84 -41.66 -26.49
C VAL A 14 -14.17 -40.67 -25.36
N VAL A 15 -14.83 -41.12 -24.30
CA VAL A 15 -15.15 -40.26 -23.14
C VAL A 15 -13.87 -39.76 -22.45
N LEU A 16 -12.86 -40.62 -22.28
CA LEU A 16 -11.57 -40.22 -21.69
C LEU A 16 -10.82 -39.19 -22.55
N VAL A 17 -10.87 -39.33 -23.88
CA VAL A 17 -10.28 -38.35 -24.81
C VAL A 17 -11.02 -37.02 -24.73
N LEU A 18 -12.35 -37.03 -24.62
CA LEU A 18 -13.14 -35.81 -24.46
C LEU A 18 -12.88 -35.11 -23.11
N ILE A 19 -12.73 -35.86 -22.02
CA ILE A 19 -12.34 -35.31 -20.71
C ILE A 19 -10.92 -34.74 -20.75
N GLY A 20 -9.98 -35.44 -21.39
CA GLY A 20 -8.61 -34.95 -21.60
C GLY A 20 -8.55 -33.67 -22.43
N ALA A 21 -9.34 -33.60 -23.52
CA ALA A 21 -9.47 -32.40 -24.33
C ALA A 21 -10.14 -31.25 -23.55
N TYR A 22 -11.16 -31.55 -22.75
CA TYR A 22 -11.81 -30.57 -21.88
C TYR A 22 -10.85 -30.02 -20.82
N MET A 23 -10.04 -30.88 -20.19
CA MET A 23 -8.98 -30.46 -19.26
C MET A 23 -7.86 -29.66 -19.94
N PHE A 24 -7.57 -29.93 -21.22
CA PHE A 24 -6.60 -29.14 -22.00
C PHE A 24 -7.17 -27.77 -22.42
N LEU A 25 -8.49 -27.67 -22.63
CA LEU A 25 -9.18 -26.42 -22.95
C LEU A 25 -9.42 -25.53 -21.72
N ILE A 26 -9.52 -26.12 -20.52
CA ILE A 26 -9.42 -25.38 -19.26
C ILE A 26 -7.94 -25.08 -19.02
N LYS A 27 -7.41 -24.06 -19.71
CA LYS A 27 -6.19 -23.42 -19.22
C LYS A 27 -6.52 -22.87 -17.84
N PRO A 28 -5.80 -23.25 -16.77
CA PRO A 28 -5.91 -22.50 -15.52
C PRO A 28 -5.57 -21.05 -15.87
N GLU A 29 -6.41 -20.10 -15.47
CA GLU A 29 -6.02 -18.69 -15.45
C GLU A 29 -4.65 -18.64 -14.78
N GLN A 30 -3.64 -18.21 -15.52
CA GLN A 30 -2.37 -17.88 -14.92
C GLN A 30 -2.64 -16.67 -14.05
N LYS A 31 -2.85 -16.90 -12.75
CA LYS A 31 -2.59 -15.89 -11.74
C LYS A 31 -1.12 -15.55 -11.89
N SER A 32 -0.82 -14.50 -12.65
CA SER A 32 0.49 -13.87 -12.59
C SER A 32 0.72 -13.52 -11.13
N ASP A 33 1.86 -13.90 -10.56
CA ASP A 33 2.31 -13.40 -9.26
C ASP A 33 2.49 -11.88 -9.41
N GLU A 34 1.42 -11.13 -9.17
CA GLU A 34 1.41 -9.69 -9.27
C GLU A 34 2.23 -9.13 -8.12
N THR A 35 3.32 -8.43 -8.45
CA THR A 35 4.15 -7.77 -7.44
C THR A 35 3.38 -6.62 -6.78
N ASP A 36 3.74 -6.30 -5.54
CA ASP A 36 3.18 -5.14 -4.82
C ASP A 36 3.26 -3.85 -5.65
N ALA A 37 4.35 -3.64 -6.38
CA ALA A 37 4.52 -2.46 -7.22
C ALA A 37 3.49 -2.42 -8.37
N ILE A 38 3.26 -3.54 -9.07
CA ILE A 38 2.27 -3.61 -10.14
C ILE A 38 0.87 -3.38 -9.57
N LYS A 39 0.52 -4.06 -8.47
CA LYS A 39 -0.77 -3.92 -7.79
C LYS A 39 -1.03 -2.48 -7.34
N PHE A 40 -0.07 -1.88 -6.64
CA PHE A 40 -0.16 -0.50 -6.17
C PHE A 40 -0.36 0.48 -7.34
N SER A 41 0.36 0.25 -8.45
CA SER A 41 0.24 1.08 -9.63
C SER A 41 -1.14 1.02 -10.29
N GLN A 42 -1.81 -0.12 -10.22
CA GLN A 42 -3.17 -0.26 -10.71
C GLN A 42 -4.17 0.41 -9.77
N GLU A 43 -4.05 0.18 -8.47
CA GLU A 43 -4.94 0.79 -7.46
C GLU A 43 -4.85 2.32 -7.45
N TYR A 44 -3.64 2.87 -7.55
CA TYR A 44 -3.39 4.32 -7.50
C TYR A 44 -3.25 5.00 -8.87
N ASN A 45 -3.48 4.27 -9.98
CA ASN A 45 -3.25 4.79 -11.33
C ASN A 45 -1.85 5.40 -11.52
N LEU A 46 -0.84 4.79 -10.91
CA LEU A 46 0.55 5.23 -11.04
C LEU A 46 1.12 4.71 -12.36
N GLU A 47 1.77 5.60 -13.10
CA GLU A 47 2.45 5.26 -14.36
C GLU A 47 3.66 4.34 -14.11
N ASP A 48 4.34 4.54 -12.97
CA ASP A 48 5.54 3.80 -12.57
C ASP A 48 5.19 2.42 -11.99
N LYS A 49 5.30 1.38 -12.82
CA LYS A 49 5.10 -0.03 -12.44
C LYS A 49 6.22 -0.61 -11.55
N GLU A 50 7.31 0.13 -11.35
CA GLU A 50 8.42 -0.21 -10.45
C GLU A 50 8.52 0.81 -9.30
N ASN A 51 7.36 1.15 -8.72
CA ASN A 51 7.29 2.00 -7.53
C ASN A 51 7.80 1.27 -6.29
N VAL A 52 8.02 2.05 -5.23
CA VAL A 52 8.65 1.57 -3.99
C VAL A 52 7.65 1.12 -2.92
N PHE A 53 6.35 1.02 -3.23
CA PHE A 53 5.34 0.67 -2.23
C PHE A 53 5.28 -0.84 -1.99
N VAL A 54 5.19 -1.23 -0.71
CA VAL A 54 5.14 -2.62 -0.25
C VAL A 54 3.94 -2.76 0.70
N TYR A 55 3.03 -3.68 0.42
CA TYR A 55 1.83 -3.86 1.24
C TYR A 55 2.19 -4.47 2.59
N LYS A 56 1.53 -3.98 3.64
CA LYS A 56 1.65 -4.46 5.01
C LYS A 56 0.32 -4.67 5.68
N THR A 57 0.25 -5.64 6.59
CA THR A 57 -0.87 -5.77 7.52
C THR A 57 -0.79 -4.72 8.62
N SER A 58 -1.86 -4.55 9.38
CA SER A 58 -1.87 -3.55 10.46
C SER A 58 -0.92 -3.94 11.60
N GLU A 59 -0.79 -5.24 11.88
CA GLU A 59 0.18 -5.77 12.83
C GLU A 59 1.63 -5.49 12.38
N GLU A 60 1.92 -5.63 11.08
CA GLU A 60 3.24 -5.29 10.55
C GLU A 60 3.51 -3.78 10.63
N ILE A 61 2.53 -2.94 10.30
CA ILE A 61 2.64 -1.48 10.47
C ILE A 61 2.91 -1.12 11.93
N ILE A 62 2.16 -1.70 12.88
CA ILE A 62 2.36 -1.49 14.32
C ILE A 62 3.79 -1.87 14.71
N LYS A 63 4.29 -3.03 14.28
CA LYS A 63 5.68 -3.46 14.57
C LYS A 63 6.72 -2.49 14.01
N ILE A 64 6.50 -1.98 12.80
CA ILE A 64 7.38 -0.99 12.17
C ILE A 64 7.36 0.33 12.95
N LEU A 65 6.18 0.79 13.38
CA LEU A 65 6.06 2.01 14.17
C LEU A 65 6.67 1.86 15.58
N GLU A 66 6.57 0.69 16.20
CA GLU A 66 7.10 0.45 17.55
C GLU A 66 8.62 0.22 17.57
N ASN A 67 9.19 -0.42 16.53
CA ASN A 67 10.59 -0.89 16.58
C ASN A 67 11.37 -0.71 15.28
N GLY A 68 10.71 -0.39 14.17
CA GLY A 68 11.29 -0.39 12.84
C GLY A 68 12.01 0.90 12.46
N THR A 69 12.63 0.85 11.28
CA THR A 69 13.24 1.99 10.61
C THR A 69 12.77 2.00 9.16
N GLY A 70 12.22 3.11 8.68
CA GLY A 70 11.72 3.23 7.32
C GLY A 70 10.63 4.27 7.15
N VAL A 71 9.91 4.18 6.04
CA VAL A 71 8.80 5.07 5.69
C VAL A 71 7.52 4.26 5.67
N VAL A 72 6.50 4.71 6.38
CA VAL A 72 5.13 4.18 6.37
C VAL A 72 4.22 5.16 5.64
N TYR A 73 3.34 4.65 4.79
CA TYR A 73 2.29 5.42 4.14
C TYR A 73 0.92 4.81 4.47
N LEU A 74 0.03 5.63 5.03
CA LEU A 74 -1.36 5.28 5.30
C LEU A 74 -2.25 6.10 4.37
N GLY A 75 -3.11 5.41 3.62
CA GLY A 75 -3.98 6.02 2.62
C GLY A 75 -4.95 5.00 2.03
N PHE A 76 -5.67 5.35 0.98
CA PHE A 76 -6.49 4.42 0.20
C PHE A 76 -6.83 5.01 -1.18
N PRO A 77 -7.02 4.18 -2.21
CA PRO A 77 -7.21 4.65 -3.60
C PRO A 77 -8.50 5.44 -3.82
N GLU A 78 -9.51 5.28 -2.97
CA GLU A 78 -10.76 6.05 -3.02
C GLU A 78 -10.60 7.52 -2.60
N CYS A 79 -9.44 7.90 -2.06
CA CYS A 79 -9.12 9.26 -1.62
C CYS A 79 -8.40 10.03 -2.76
N PRO A 80 -9.04 11.05 -3.38
CA PRO A 80 -8.42 11.78 -4.50
C PRO A 80 -7.12 12.50 -4.12
N TRP A 81 -7.02 12.98 -2.88
CA TRP A 81 -5.81 13.62 -2.35
C TRP A 81 -4.65 12.63 -2.26
N CYS A 82 -4.96 11.40 -1.84
CA CYS A 82 -4.03 10.30 -1.76
C CYS A 82 -3.49 9.91 -3.14
N MET A 83 -4.36 9.88 -4.15
CA MET A 83 -4.00 9.58 -5.55
C MET A 83 -2.94 10.52 -6.11
N GLU A 84 -3.02 11.82 -5.80
CA GLU A 84 -2.03 12.78 -6.27
C GLU A 84 -0.77 12.78 -5.41
N TYR A 85 -0.92 12.70 -4.09
CA TYR A 85 0.19 12.67 -3.14
C TYR A 85 1.19 11.54 -3.44
N VAL A 86 0.71 10.33 -3.73
CA VAL A 86 1.58 9.16 -3.95
C VAL A 86 2.49 9.32 -5.18
N LYS A 87 2.09 10.13 -6.17
CA LYS A 87 2.92 10.42 -7.35
C LYS A 87 4.16 11.19 -6.95
N HIS A 88 3.98 12.24 -6.14
CA HIS A 88 5.07 13.05 -5.63
C HIS A 88 5.91 12.28 -4.60
N LEU A 89 5.25 11.48 -3.75
CA LEU A 89 5.93 10.64 -2.76
C LEU A 89 6.85 9.61 -3.41
N ASN A 90 6.34 8.82 -4.38
CA ASN A 90 7.13 7.79 -5.08
C ASN A 90 8.35 8.41 -5.78
N LYS A 91 8.14 9.51 -6.52
CA LYS A 91 9.23 10.21 -7.21
C LYS A 91 10.31 10.67 -6.23
N THR A 92 9.90 11.33 -5.15
CA THR A 92 10.85 11.86 -4.15
C THR A 92 11.59 10.74 -3.42
N ALA A 93 10.91 9.63 -3.13
CA ALA A 93 11.50 8.46 -2.50
C ALA A 93 12.61 7.84 -3.37
N LYS A 94 12.33 7.63 -4.66
CA LYS A 94 13.30 7.10 -5.63
C LYS A 94 14.51 8.04 -5.79
N GLU A 95 14.28 9.36 -5.89
CA GLU A 95 15.35 10.37 -5.97
C GLU A 95 16.25 10.43 -4.72
N ASN A 96 15.77 9.95 -3.57
CA ASN A 96 16.50 9.96 -2.30
C ASN A 96 16.87 8.55 -1.79
N ASN A 97 16.90 7.55 -2.67
CA ASN A 97 17.31 6.17 -2.38
C ASN A 97 16.46 5.47 -1.28
N VAL A 98 15.20 5.89 -1.11
CA VAL A 98 14.24 5.16 -0.28
C VAL A 98 13.70 3.99 -1.10
N SER A 99 14.21 2.79 -0.83
CA SER A 99 13.89 1.59 -1.61
C SER A 99 12.52 0.98 -1.30
N LYS A 100 11.94 1.31 -0.14
CA LYS A 100 10.64 0.77 0.31
C LYS A 100 9.84 1.83 1.07
N ILE A 101 8.55 1.91 0.76
CA ILE A 101 7.52 2.58 1.54
C ILE A 101 6.49 1.53 1.96
N TYR A 102 6.33 1.32 3.26
CA TYR A 102 5.38 0.37 3.82
C TYR A 102 3.97 0.94 3.77
N TYR A 103 3.15 0.39 2.88
CA TYR A 103 1.80 0.87 2.61
C TYR A 103 0.75 0.03 3.34
N LYS A 104 -0.23 0.73 3.92
CA LYS A 104 -1.48 0.12 4.39
C LYS A 104 -2.70 0.93 3.93
N ASN A 105 -3.66 0.20 3.34
CA ASN A 105 -5.02 0.71 3.18
C ASN A 105 -5.77 0.65 4.52
N ILE A 106 -6.01 1.81 5.14
CA ILE A 106 -6.67 1.90 6.46
C ILE A 106 -8.17 2.22 6.38
N LEU A 107 -8.79 2.22 5.19
CA LEU A 107 -10.17 2.69 5.01
C LEU A 107 -11.18 1.93 5.88
N ASN A 108 -11.15 0.60 5.82
CA ASN A 108 -12.08 -0.26 6.57
C ASN A 108 -11.78 -0.25 8.06
N GLU A 109 -10.51 -0.33 8.44
CA GLU A 109 -10.11 -0.39 9.85
C GLU A 109 -10.42 0.91 10.59
N ARG A 110 -10.30 2.05 9.89
CA ARG A 110 -10.74 3.36 10.39
C ARG A 110 -12.26 3.45 10.49
N LYS A 111 -13.00 2.88 9.53
CA LYS A 111 -14.48 2.90 9.52
C LYS A 111 -15.06 2.02 10.64
N GLU A 112 -14.49 0.84 10.83
CA GLU A 112 -14.90 -0.14 11.85
C GLU A 112 -14.26 0.12 13.22
N ASN A 113 -13.31 1.04 13.26
CA ASN A 113 -12.59 1.44 14.45
C ASN A 113 -11.91 0.24 15.16
N THR A 114 -11.18 -0.57 14.40
CA THR A 114 -10.60 -1.83 14.90
C THR A 114 -9.54 -1.61 15.98
N GLN A 115 -9.20 -2.67 16.72
CA GLN A 115 -8.17 -2.60 17.76
C GLN A 115 -6.81 -2.20 17.20
N GLU A 116 -6.47 -2.69 16.01
CA GLU A 116 -5.23 -2.38 15.31
C GLU A 116 -5.22 -0.91 14.87
N TYR A 117 -6.34 -0.38 14.38
CA TYR A 117 -6.46 1.04 14.05
C TYR A 117 -6.27 1.92 15.28
N GLN A 118 -6.92 1.56 16.40
CA GLN A 118 -6.78 2.27 17.67
C GLN A 118 -5.34 2.25 18.20
N LYS A 119 -4.63 1.12 18.04
CA LYS A 119 -3.21 1.01 18.37
C LYS A 119 -2.35 1.95 17.50
N ILE A 120 -2.61 2.02 16.19
CA ILE A 120 -1.94 2.97 15.29
C ILE A 120 -2.23 4.42 15.71
N VAL A 121 -3.49 4.77 16.03
CA VAL A 121 -3.86 6.10 16.55
C VAL A 121 -3.10 6.43 17.82
N GLY A 122 -2.96 5.48 18.75
CA GLY A 122 -2.19 5.67 19.98
C GLY A 122 -0.71 5.96 19.72
N LEU A 123 -0.07 5.20 18.83
CA LEU A 123 1.34 5.39 18.46
C LEU A 123 1.61 6.72 17.77
N LEU A 124 0.62 7.25 17.04
CA LEU A 124 0.73 8.51 16.30
C LEU A 124 0.12 9.71 17.06
N SER A 125 -0.40 9.52 18.27
CA SER A 125 -1.30 10.47 18.94
C SER A 125 -0.78 11.91 19.05
N ASP A 126 0.53 12.10 19.23
CA ASP A 126 1.19 13.41 19.30
C ASP A 126 1.16 14.18 17.96
N TYR A 127 0.98 13.47 16.85
CA TYR A 127 0.99 14.02 15.48
C TYR A 127 -0.42 14.19 14.89
N LEU A 128 -1.42 13.51 15.45
CA LEU A 128 -2.76 13.48 14.87
C LEU A 128 -3.62 14.67 15.29
N GLN A 129 -4.54 15.07 14.41
CA GLN A 129 -5.60 16.02 14.73
C GLN A 129 -6.83 15.32 15.33
N TYR A 130 -7.72 16.12 15.91
CA TYR A 130 -9.01 15.66 16.39
C TYR A 130 -10.06 15.72 15.27
N ASP A 131 -10.95 14.74 15.24
CA ASP A 131 -12.19 14.82 14.46
C ASP A 131 -13.26 15.66 15.16
N GLU A 132 -14.40 15.82 14.50
CA GLU A 132 -15.54 16.61 14.99
C GLU A 132 -16.12 16.08 16.30
N GLU A 133 -15.87 14.81 16.63
CA GLU A 133 -16.31 14.15 17.86
C GLU A 133 -15.27 14.27 18.99
N GLY A 134 -14.12 14.91 18.72
CA GLY A 134 -13.04 15.08 19.69
C GLY A 134 -12.13 13.87 19.83
N ASN A 135 -12.12 12.96 18.85
CA ASN A 135 -11.25 11.78 18.85
C ASN A 135 -10.02 12.02 17.97
N LYS A 136 -8.84 11.55 18.40
CA LYS A 136 -7.63 11.57 17.56
C LYS A 136 -7.85 10.68 16.34
N ARG A 137 -7.52 11.20 15.15
CA ARG A 137 -7.81 10.53 13.88
C ARG A 137 -6.63 10.60 12.92
N VAL A 138 -6.36 9.49 12.25
CA VAL A 138 -5.46 9.45 11.09
C VAL A 138 -6.20 10.02 9.87
N TYR A 139 -5.90 11.28 9.56
CA TYR A 139 -6.21 11.90 8.28
C TYR A 139 -5.27 11.35 7.21
N VAL A 140 -5.77 11.15 5.99
CA VAL A 140 -4.96 10.62 4.87
C VAL A 140 -4.98 11.57 3.68
N PRO A 141 -3.90 11.64 2.87
CA PRO A 141 -2.67 10.84 2.94
C PRO A 141 -1.84 11.12 4.21
N ALA A 142 -1.20 10.09 4.80
CA ALA A 142 -0.28 10.26 5.92
C ALA A 142 1.02 9.50 5.67
N VAL A 143 2.15 10.20 5.76
CA VAL A 143 3.50 9.65 5.66
C VAL A 143 4.20 9.78 7.00
N ILE A 144 4.74 8.66 7.49
CA ILE A 144 5.42 8.57 8.76
C ILE A 144 6.83 8.06 8.49
N VAL A 145 7.84 8.80 8.94
CA VAL A 145 9.23 8.35 8.92
C VAL A 145 9.61 7.91 10.33
N VAL A 146 9.97 6.64 10.46
CA VAL A 146 10.34 6.01 11.73
C VAL A 146 11.81 5.63 11.71
N ASN A 147 12.50 5.81 12.83
CA ASN A 147 13.88 5.40 13.06
C ASN A 147 14.00 4.72 14.43
N ASN A 148 14.18 3.40 14.43
CA ASN A 148 14.19 2.52 15.60
C ASN A 148 12.99 2.75 16.53
N GLY A 149 11.79 2.76 15.95
CA GLY A 149 10.54 3.00 16.70
C GLY A 149 10.26 4.46 17.07
N VAL A 150 11.17 5.38 16.76
CA VAL A 150 10.98 6.81 17.00
C VAL A 150 10.46 7.48 15.73
N ILE A 151 9.33 8.18 15.83
CA ILE A 151 8.79 8.97 14.70
C ILE A 151 9.64 10.23 14.54
N VAL A 152 10.39 10.29 13.45
CA VAL A 152 11.32 11.39 13.13
C VAL A 152 10.79 12.32 12.04
N GLY A 153 9.70 11.94 11.38
CA GLY A 153 8.96 12.77 10.44
C GLY A 153 7.51 12.33 10.33
N PHE A 154 6.61 13.29 10.16
CA PHE A 154 5.19 13.06 9.92
C PHE A 154 4.71 14.10 8.91
N ASP A 155 3.95 13.67 7.92
CA ASP A 155 3.32 14.56 6.96
C ASP A 155 1.93 14.06 6.57
N ASP A 156 0.92 14.90 6.80
CA ASP A 156 -0.46 14.70 6.40
C ASP A 156 -0.99 15.88 5.57
N GLU A 157 -0.09 16.58 4.86
CA GLU A 157 -0.44 17.68 3.97
C GLU A 157 -1.54 17.22 3.00
N THR A 158 -2.52 18.09 2.76
CA THR A 158 -3.74 17.85 1.98
C THR A 158 -4.82 16.98 2.64
N ALA A 159 -4.55 16.43 3.83
CA ALA A 159 -5.51 15.61 4.55
C ALA A 159 -6.39 16.43 5.52
N TRP A 160 -5.77 17.32 6.30
CA TRP A 160 -6.47 18.16 7.30
C TRP A 160 -6.72 19.59 6.81
N ASP A 161 -5.67 20.28 6.37
CA ASP A 161 -5.77 21.65 5.85
C ASP A 161 -5.55 21.67 4.34
N THR A 162 -6.65 21.73 3.59
CA THR A 162 -6.60 21.90 2.13
C THR A 162 -6.36 23.35 1.73
N LYS A 163 -6.12 24.28 2.67
CA LYS A 163 -5.96 25.74 2.43
C LYS A 163 -7.11 26.37 1.64
N GLY A 164 -8.31 25.78 1.73
CA GLY A 164 -9.49 26.21 0.99
C GLY A 164 -9.62 25.65 -0.43
N PHE A 165 -8.65 24.85 -0.90
CA PHE A 165 -8.75 24.16 -2.18
C PHE A 165 -9.78 23.03 -2.12
N LYS A 166 -10.57 22.89 -3.19
CA LYS A 166 -11.67 21.89 -3.27
C LYS A 166 -11.22 20.59 -3.91
N THR A 167 -10.20 20.66 -4.77
CA THR A 167 -9.69 19.50 -5.49
C THR A 167 -8.17 19.37 -5.35
N PRO A 168 -7.62 18.14 -5.39
CA PRO A 168 -6.18 17.93 -5.43
C PRO A 168 -5.52 18.66 -6.61
N ALA A 169 -6.16 18.63 -7.79
CA ALA A 169 -5.60 19.25 -8.99
C ALA A 169 -5.36 20.76 -8.84
N GLU A 170 -6.26 21.48 -8.16
CA GLU A 170 -6.08 22.91 -7.86
C GLU A 170 -4.93 23.11 -6.86
N TYR A 171 -4.93 22.34 -5.77
CA TYR A 171 -3.90 22.43 -4.74
C TYR A 171 -2.50 22.21 -5.30
N TRP A 172 -2.29 21.11 -6.01
CA TRP A 172 -0.97 20.71 -6.52
C TRP A 172 -0.48 21.59 -7.67
N LYS A 173 -1.37 22.35 -8.31
CA LYS A 173 -1.01 23.36 -9.31
C LYS A 173 -0.45 24.63 -8.67
N GLU A 174 -0.92 24.99 -7.48
CA GLU A 174 -0.42 26.17 -6.74
C GLU A 174 0.68 25.84 -5.73
N ARG A 175 0.74 24.58 -5.29
CA ARG A 175 1.74 24.10 -4.35
C ARG A 175 3.14 24.21 -4.95
N ASP A 176 4.06 24.85 -4.21
CA ASP A 176 5.48 24.80 -4.53
C ASP A 176 5.98 23.35 -4.39
N LEU A 177 6.17 22.67 -5.52
CA LEU A 177 6.58 21.27 -5.54
C LEU A 177 8.02 21.06 -5.07
N ASP A 178 8.88 22.07 -5.16
CA ASP A 178 10.27 21.95 -4.74
C ASP A 178 10.39 22.10 -3.23
N ASP A 179 9.61 22.97 -2.61
CA ASP A 179 9.45 23.02 -1.15
C ASP A 179 8.85 21.71 -0.62
N PHE A 180 7.80 21.16 -1.26
CA PHE A 180 7.21 19.88 -0.85
C PHE A 180 8.22 18.73 -0.92
N LYS A 181 8.96 18.59 -2.03
CA LYS A 181 10.01 17.58 -2.16
C LYS A 181 11.14 17.80 -1.17
N THR A 182 11.51 19.04 -0.89
CA THR A 182 12.55 19.38 0.11
C THR A 182 12.12 18.93 1.50
N LYS A 183 10.87 19.18 1.88
CA LYS A 183 10.29 18.69 3.14
C LYS A 183 10.39 17.17 3.24
N LEU A 184 9.93 16.43 2.22
CA LEU A 184 10.03 14.96 2.19
C LEU A 184 11.48 14.48 2.25
N LYS A 185 12.39 15.11 1.50
CA LYS A 185 13.82 14.80 1.54
C LYS A 185 14.41 14.98 2.94
N VAL A 186 14.07 16.07 3.63
CA VAL A 186 14.50 16.29 5.02
C VAL A 186 13.97 15.18 5.92
N MET A 187 12.70 14.77 5.77
CA MET A 187 12.16 13.63 6.51
C MET A 187 12.93 12.34 6.22
N PHE A 188 13.17 12.00 4.96
CA PHE A 188 13.91 10.79 4.56
C PHE A 188 15.35 10.78 5.05
N SER A 189 16.02 11.93 5.11
CA SER A 189 17.41 12.04 5.60
C SER A 189 17.57 11.66 7.07
N LYS A 190 16.48 11.66 7.86
CA LYS A 190 16.47 11.26 9.27
C LYS A 190 16.45 9.74 9.46
N ILE A 191 16.28 8.98 8.38
CA ILE A 191 16.47 7.53 8.36
C ILE A 191 17.97 7.27 8.39
N THR A 192 18.55 7.21 9.59
CA THR A 192 19.97 6.87 9.72
C THR A 192 20.14 5.38 9.43
N SER A 193 20.96 5.03 8.44
CA SER A 193 21.33 3.64 8.13
C SER A 193 22.26 3.05 9.19
N ASN A 194 21.85 3.06 10.46
CA ASN A 194 22.62 2.42 11.52
C ASN A 194 21.90 1.15 11.95
N THR A 195 22.25 0.06 11.24
CA THR A 195 22.21 -1.34 11.69
C THR A 195 20.89 -1.82 12.28
N CYS A 196 20.15 -2.61 11.50
CA CYS A 196 19.32 -3.68 12.05
C CYS A 196 20.12 -4.44 13.12
N LYS A 197 19.85 -4.17 14.40
CA LYS A 197 20.21 -5.09 15.48
C LYS A 197 19.05 -6.10 15.57
N GLN A 198 19.25 -7.24 14.91
CA GLN A 198 18.51 -8.51 15.03
C GLN A 198 16.97 -8.45 15.01
N GLY A 199 16.35 -9.05 13.98
CA GLY A 199 14.97 -9.52 14.08
C GLY A 199 14.02 -9.20 12.92
N CYS A 200 14.47 -8.52 11.86
CA CYS A 200 13.62 -8.23 10.70
C CYS A 200 13.70 -9.35 9.66
N ASN A 201 13.13 -10.53 9.96
CA ASN A 201 12.73 -11.55 8.99
C ASN A 201 11.29 -11.94 9.26
#